data_AF-A0A167CUF8-F1
#
_entry.id   AF-A0A167CUF8-F1
#
_cell.length_a   1.000
_cell.length_b   1.000
_cell.length_c   1.000
_cell.angle_alpha   90.00
_cell.angle_beta   90.00
_cell.angle_gamma   90.00
#
_symmetry.space_group_name_H-M   'P 1'
#
loop_
_entity.id
_entity.type
_entity.pdbx_description
1 polymer ?
#
loop_
_entity_poly.entity_id
_entity_poly.type
_entity_poly.pdbx_seq_one_letter_code
_entity_poly.pdbx_strand_id
1 'polypeptide(L)'
;MATPSQGPPTEADFGPIPATEENVESLLALTHSHPRLQKAGYVLWQLGQSDLDKKKRCERCSKAIRKGRERHKSRAESIKVAPGTAQQITADAYPRPGRGPGQASVPAHRRSMSTQAGPAVADMAGRMRDMKLETPDGKDRSPPMDCKYHPGRIQSRLWTCCGRSIAGEPCAAEQSHTTRVYRRDELERNWAYFSTPPASSTSSQDHVAAVVLDCEMGTAASGESELIRVSAVDLFTRRVLVDSLVWPDVRMAHYNTRFSGVSRPAMDAARRAGRTLAGRTAAREALWRFVGPNTVVVGHSANSDLNVLRWIHPLVVDTLLLEMRIQERPQSQNEECEEEEEGKPQQQQQQQQQVVVKLDKAKYPGLSLKALAKERLKREIQVKGQGHDSLEDALATRDLCLWHMVNKPEPPISS
;
A
#
# COMPACT_ATOMS: atom_id res chain seq x y z
N MET A 1 20.59 22.60 39.75
CA MET A 1 21.66 21.68 39.32
C MET A 1 21.61 21.60 37.82
N ALA A 2 22.60 22.15 37.12
CA ALA A 2 22.65 22.10 35.66
C ALA A 2 22.84 20.65 35.22
N THR A 3 21.97 20.17 34.33
CA THR A 3 22.14 18.88 33.65
C THR A 3 23.47 18.91 32.88
N PRO A 4 24.30 17.86 32.94
CA PRO A 4 25.49 17.81 32.12
C PRO A 4 25.06 17.82 30.65
N SER A 5 25.57 18.78 29.89
CA SER A 5 25.56 18.76 28.43
C SER A 5 26.33 17.52 27.99
N GLN A 6 25.63 16.40 27.80
CA GLN A 6 26.22 15.20 27.24
C GLN A 6 26.56 15.51 25.78
N GLY A 7 27.80 15.20 25.40
CA GLY A 7 28.24 15.29 24.01
C GLY A 7 27.35 14.46 23.07
N PRO A 8 27.46 14.66 21.75
CA PRO A 8 26.60 13.98 20.78
C PRO A 8 26.75 12.46 20.91
N PRO A 9 25.64 11.70 20.92
CA PRO A 9 25.70 10.25 21.00
C PRO A 9 26.35 9.66 19.73
N THR A 10 27.31 8.78 19.95
CA THR A 10 28.07 7.97 19.01
C THR A 10 27.45 6.58 18.82
N GLU A 11 27.92 5.79 17.85
CA GLU A 11 27.42 4.43 17.62
C GLU A 11 27.58 3.49 18.82
N ALA A 12 28.57 3.75 19.69
CA ALA A 12 28.79 3.03 20.94
C ALA A 12 27.68 3.31 21.98
N ASP A 13 26.99 4.44 21.87
CA ASP A 13 25.99 4.87 22.87
C ASP A 13 24.65 4.13 22.72
N PHE A 14 24.45 3.40 21.62
CA PHE A 14 23.27 2.57 21.36
C PHE A 14 23.59 1.08 21.33
N GLY A 15 24.46 0.63 22.23
CA GLY A 15 24.75 -0.79 22.48
C GLY A 15 23.51 -1.58 22.97
N PRO A 16 23.68 -2.86 23.30
CA PRO A 16 22.65 -3.63 24.01
C PRO A 16 22.29 -2.94 25.33
N ILE A 17 21.00 -2.88 25.64
CA ILE A 17 20.49 -2.37 26.91
C ILE A 17 19.71 -3.48 27.63
N PRO A 18 19.69 -3.53 28.97
CA PRO A 18 18.93 -4.54 29.69
C PRO A 18 17.42 -4.30 29.54
N ALA A 19 16.66 -5.37 29.37
CA ALA A 19 15.20 -5.34 29.38
C ALA A 19 14.67 -5.28 30.82
N THR A 20 15.06 -4.23 31.56
CA THR A 20 14.51 -3.95 32.90
C THR A 20 13.05 -3.54 32.80
N GLU A 21 12.31 -3.68 33.91
CA GLU A 21 10.90 -3.26 34.00
C GLU A 21 10.72 -1.80 33.59
N GLU A 22 11.58 -0.89 34.08
CA GLU A 22 11.57 0.54 33.72
C GLU A 22 11.75 0.80 32.21
N ASN A 23 12.65 0.04 31.56
CA ASN A 23 12.90 0.19 30.13
C ASN A 23 11.71 -0.34 29.30
N VAL A 24 11.11 -1.44 29.74
CA VAL A 24 9.91 -2.01 29.10
C VAL A 24 8.72 -1.07 29.27
N GLU A 25 8.50 -0.51 30.47
CA GLU A 25 7.46 0.49 30.73
C GLU A 25 7.66 1.75 29.90
N SER A 26 8.90 2.25 29.81
CA SER A 26 9.23 3.42 28.99
C SER A 26 8.96 3.17 27.51
N LEU A 27 9.19 1.96 27.01
CA LEU A 27 8.82 1.57 25.64
C LEU A 27 7.29 1.48 25.47
N LEU A 28 6.59 0.87 26.42
CA LEU A 28 5.13 0.74 26.38
C LEU A 28 4.45 2.11 26.37
N ALA A 29 5.01 3.11 27.06
CA ALA A 29 4.51 4.48 27.04
C ALA A 29 4.59 5.15 25.64
N LEU A 30 5.42 4.64 24.73
CA LEU A 30 5.53 5.11 23.34
C LEU A 30 4.54 4.43 22.38
N THR A 31 3.83 3.38 22.83
CA THR A 31 2.89 2.65 21.97
C THR A 31 1.78 3.57 21.46
N HIS A 32 1.41 3.39 20.19
CA HIS A 32 0.39 4.23 19.57
C HIS A 32 -1.01 3.69 19.86
N SER A 33 -1.94 4.61 20.08
CA SER A 33 -3.36 4.28 20.21
C SER A 33 -3.93 3.76 18.89
N HIS A 34 -4.93 2.89 18.98
CA HIS A 34 -5.63 2.33 17.82
C HIS A 34 -6.16 3.40 16.85
N PRO A 35 -6.78 4.52 17.32
CA PRO A 35 -7.21 5.59 16.42
C PRO A 35 -6.06 6.24 15.65
N ARG A 36 -4.89 6.41 16.27
CA ARG A 36 -3.72 7.01 15.60
C ARG A 36 -3.15 6.06 14.55
N LEU A 37 -3.03 4.77 14.87
CA LEU A 37 -2.62 3.74 13.91
C LEU A 37 -3.59 3.64 12.74
N GLN A 38 -4.90 3.65 12.99
CA GLN A 38 -5.91 3.63 11.94
C GLN A 38 -5.80 4.85 11.02
N LYS A 39 -5.64 6.05 11.58
CA LYS A 39 -5.42 7.29 10.79
C LYS A 39 -4.15 7.21 9.95
N ALA A 40 -3.11 6.53 10.44
CA ALA A 40 -1.86 6.27 9.72
C ALA A 40 -1.96 5.16 8.66
N GLY A 41 -3.12 4.49 8.56
CA GLY A 41 -3.38 3.47 7.53
C GLY A 41 -2.99 2.05 7.95
N TYR A 42 -2.80 1.78 9.24
CA TYR A 42 -2.64 0.42 9.75
C TYR A 42 -3.95 -0.37 9.62
N VAL A 43 -3.82 -1.65 9.31
CA VAL A 43 -4.94 -2.60 9.33
C VAL A 43 -4.96 -3.26 10.70
N LEU A 44 -6.01 -3.03 11.46
CA LEU A 44 -6.15 -3.52 12.84
C LEU A 44 -7.23 -4.61 12.98
N TRP A 45 -7.94 -4.92 11.89
CA TRP A 45 -8.98 -5.96 11.82
C TRP A 45 -9.03 -6.58 10.43
N GLN A 46 -9.72 -7.72 10.33
CA GLN A 46 -10.00 -8.35 9.05
C GLN A 46 -10.75 -7.41 8.12
N LEU A 47 -10.39 -7.45 6.84
CA LEU A 47 -11.05 -6.61 5.84
C LEU A 47 -12.46 -7.13 5.55
N GLY A 48 -13.45 -6.25 5.64
CA GLY A 48 -14.80 -6.52 5.15
C GLY A 48 -14.90 -6.41 3.64
N GLN A 49 -16.06 -6.78 3.08
CA GLN A 49 -16.29 -6.77 1.63
C GLN A 49 -16.05 -5.40 0.98
N SER A 50 -16.41 -4.32 1.66
CA SER A 50 -16.23 -2.95 1.17
C SER A 50 -14.75 -2.56 1.07
N ASP A 51 -13.90 -3.08 1.95
CA ASP A 51 -12.46 -2.85 1.90
C ASP A 51 -11.80 -3.72 0.84
N LEU A 52 -12.23 -4.98 0.71
CA LEU A 52 -11.80 -5.86 -0.37
C LEU A 52 -12.15 -5.25 -1.74
N ASP A 53 -13.34 -4.69 -1.90
CA ASP A 53 -13.74 -3.96 -3.11
C ASP A 53 -12.74 -2.85 -3.49
N LYS A 54 -12.20 -2.13 -2.50
CA LYS A 54 -11.17 -1.08 -2.74
C LYS A 54 -9.82 -1.66 -3.15
N LYS A 55 -9.56 -2.95 -2.90
CA LYS A 55 -8.35 -3.65 -3.34
C LYS A 55 -8.45 -4.16 -4.78
N LYS A 56 -9.62 -4.06 -5.42
CA LYS A 56 -9.78 -4.41 -6.84
C LYS A 56 -8.94 -3.52 -7.74
N ARG A 57 -8.37 -4.14 -8.78
CA ARG A 57 -7.43 -3.49 -9.71
C ARG A 57 -7.92 -3.55 -11.14
N CYS A 58 -7.48 -2.59 -11.92
CA CYS A 58 -7.69 -2.57 -13.35
C CYS A 58 -6.92 -3.71 -14.01
N GLU A 59 -7.58 -4.48 -14.88
CA GLU A 59 -6.95 -5.57 -15.64
C GLU A 59 -5.80 -5.09 -16.53
N ARG A 60 -5.92 -3.88 -17.10
CA ARG A 60 -4.98 -3.38 -18.10
C ARG A 60 -3.81 -2.59 -17.50
N CYS A 61 -4.08 -1.70 -16.56
CA CYS A 61 -3.06 -0.80 -15.98
C CYS A 61 -2.70 -1.11 -14.52
N SER A 62 -3.32 -2.12 -13.90
CA SER A 62 -3.07 -2.56 -12.51
C SER A 62 -3.33 -1.52 -11.41
N LYS A 63 -3.82 -0.32 -11.77
CA LYS A 63 -4.21 0.72 -10.80
C LYS A 63 -5.42 0.25 -9.98
N ALA A 64 -5.43 0.63 -8.71
CA ALA A 64 -6.58 0.41 -7.84
C ALA A 64 -7.80 1.18 -8.36
N ILE A 65 -8.96 0.55 -8.33
CA ILE A 65 -10.20 1.13 -8.83
C ILE A 65 -10.83 1.95 -7.72
N ARG A 66 -10.86 3.28 -7.90
CA ARG A 66 -11.58 4.19 -7.00
C ARG A 66 -13.04 4.26 -7.46
N LYS A 67 -13.98 3.75 -6.67
CA LYS A 67 -15.41 4.06 -6.84
C LYS A 67 -15.58 5.58 -6.64
N GLY A 68 -15.79 6.34 -7.71
CA GLY A 68 -15.88 7.80 -7.60
C GLY A 68 -15.76 8.65 -8.87
N ARG A 69 -15.84 8.07 -10.07
CA ARG A 69 -16.02 8.85 -11.32
C ARG A 69 -16.98 8.20 -12.31
N GLU A 70 -17.87 7.36 -11.80
CA GLU A 70 -19.06 6.94 -12.55
C GLU A 70 -20.00 8.14 -12.66
N ARG A 71 -19.77 9.00 -13.67
CA ARG A 71 -20.86 9.84 -14.22
C ARG A 71 -21.81 8.90 -14.94
N HIS A 72 -22.56 8.09 -14.19
CA HIS A 72 -23.73 7.41 -14.73
C HIS A 72 -24.75 8.49 -15.09
N LYS A 73 -24.69 8.99 -16.33
CA LYS A 73 -25.89 9.52 -16.99
C LYS A 73 -26.76 8.32 -17.38
N SER A 74 -27.31 7.61 -16.39
CA SER A 74 -28.50 6.82 -16.64
C SER A 74 -29.67 7.80 -16.69
N ARG A 75 -29.96 8.31 -17.89
CA ARG A 75 -31.29 8.82 -18.22
C ARG A 75 -32.22 7.60 -18.24
N ALA A 76 -32.65 7.18 -17.05
CA ALA A 76 -33.87 6.41 -16.93
C ALA A 76 -34.99 7.44 -17.04
N GLU A 77 -35.66 7.47 -18.19
CA GLU A 77 -36.92 8.18 -18.37
C GLU A 77 -37.93 7.61 -17.37
N SER A 78 -38.21 8.39 -16.33
CA SER A 78 -39.29 8.14 -15.40
C SER A 78 -40.62 8.28 -16.16
N ILE A 79 -41.15 7.17 -16.67
CA ILE A 79 -42.56 7.07 -17.01
C ILE A 79 -43.32 7.06 -15.69
N LYS A 80 -43.99 8.17 -15.39
CA LYS A 80 -44.91 8.30 -14.26
C LYS A 80 -46.11 7.40 -14.52
N VAL A 81 -46.34 6.39 -13.68
CA VAL A 81 -47.62 5.68 -13.59
C VAL A 81 -48.24 6.00 -12.23
N ALA A 82 -49.50 6.42 -12.25
CA ALA A 82 -50.27 6.87 -11.10
C ALA A 82 -50.63 5.72 -10.14
N PRO A 83 -50.97 6.00 -8.86
CA PRO A 83 -51.04 4.99 -7.82
C PRO A 83 -52.39 4.25 -7.85
N GLY A 84 -52.34 2.92 -7.71
CA GLY A 84 -53.51 2.07 -7.59
C GLY A 84 -53.24 0.92 -6.62
N THR A 85 -53.81 1.07 -5.42
CA THR A 85 -54.34 0.02 -4.51
C THR A 85 -53.40 -1.08 -4.00
N ALA A 86 -53.22 -1.06 -2.68
CA ALA A 86 -52.57 -2.05 -1.86
C ALA A 86 -53.20 -3.45 -1.98
N GLN A 87 -52.36 -4.50 -1.94
CA GLN A 87 -52.72 -5.78 -1.33
C GLN A 87 -51.49 -6.61 -0.92
N GLN A 88 -51.40 -6.77 0.41
CA GLN A 88 -50.84 -7.83 1.24
C GLN A 88 -49.84 -8.85 0.69
N ILE A 89 -48.72 -8.92 1.42
CA ILE A 89 -47.78 -10.04 1.50
C ILE A 89 -48.47 -11.24 2.17
N THR A 90 -48.31 -12.44 1.60
CA THR A 90 -48.19 -13.66 2.39
C THR A 90 -47.03 -14.50 1.89
N ALA A 91 -46.34 -15.11 2.85
CA ALA A 91 -45.21 -16.01 2.66
C ALA A 91 -45.72 -17.40 2.27
N ASP A 92 -45.12 -18.02 1.27
CA ASP A 92 -44.72 -19.44 1.29
C ASP A 92 -44.16 -19.88 -0.08
N ALA A 93 -43.39 -20.97 -0.03
CA ALA A 93 -42.91 -21.81 -1.13
C ALA A 93 -41.54 -21.48 -1.75
N TYR A 94 -40.50 -22.02 -1.13
CA TYR A 94 -39.48 -22.76 -1.90
C TYR A 94 -40.14 -24.00 -2.53
N PRO A 95 -39.74 -24.41 -3.75
CA PRO A 95 -38.97 -25.66 -3.79
C PRO A 95 -37.77 -25.68 -4.74
N ARG A 96 -36.93 -26.64 -4.39
CA ARG A 96 -35.62 -27.08 -4.89
C ARG A 96 -35.66 -27.80 -6.26
N PRO A 97 -34.49 -28.19 -6.82
CA PRO A 97 -34.28 -28.46 -8.24
C PRO A 97 -34.42 -29.94 -8.65
N GLY A 98 -34.59 -30.16 -9.95
CA GLY A 98 -34.40 -31.43 -10.65
C GLY A 98 -34.78 -31.28 -12.13
N ARG A 99 -34.39 -32.11 -13.09
CA ARG A 99 -33.40 -33.19 -13.21
C ARG A 99 -33.47 -33.60 -14.70
N GLY A 100 -32.35 -33.74 -15.42
CA GLY A 100 -32.25 -34.63 -16.59
C GLY A 100 -32.82 -34.17 -17.96
N PRO A 101 -32.51 -34.90 -19.05
CA PRO A 101 -31.95 -34.34 -20.28
C PRO A 101 -32.85 -34.46 -21.53
N GLY A 102 -32.60 -33.65 -22.57
CA GLY A 102 -33.31 -33.71 -23.84
C GLY A 102 -32.48 -33.16 -25.01
N GLN A 103 -32.43 -33.93 -26.09
CA GLN A 103 -31.61 -33.78 -27.28
C GLN A 103 -32.20 -32.82 -28.34
N ALA A 104 -31.32 -32.39 -29.26
CA ALA A 104 -31.57 -31.96 -30.65
C ALA A 104 -32.39 -30.67 -30.84
N SER A 105 -32.24 -29.83 -31.87
CA SER A 105 -31.70 -30.00 -33.23
C SER A 105 -31.51 -28.60 -33.86
N VAL A 106 -30.62 -28.52 -34.85
CA VAL A 106 -30.41 -27.38 -35.77
C VAL A 106 -31.61 -27.23 -36.73
N PRO A 107 -31.83 -26.05 -37.32
CA PRO A 107 -31.79 -26.05 -38.78
C PRO A 107 -31.01 -24.87 -39.40
N ALA A 108 -30.46 -25.17 -40.58
CA ALA A 108 -29.64 -24.33 -41.41
C ALA A 108 -30.45 -23.57 -42.49
N HIS A 109 -29.77 -22.57 -43.06
CA HIS A 109 -29.90 -22.00 -44.40
C HIS A 109 -31.04 -21.04 -44.75
N ARG A 110 -30.65 -19.82 -45.17
CA ARG A 110 -30.78 -19.40 -46.58
C ARG A 110 -29.74 -18.34 -46.98
N ARG A 111 -29.19 -18.54 -48.19
CA ARG A 111 -28.28 -17.67 -48.96
C ARG A 111 -29.08 -16.67 -49.82
N SER A 112 -28.47 -15.52 -50.18
CA SER A 112 -28.36 -15.01 -51.56
C SER A 112 -27.47 -13.75 -51.63
N MET A 113 -26.37 -13.78 -52.41
CA MET A 113 -26.10 -13.05 -53.69
C MET A 113 -25.82 -11.54 -53.49
N SER A 114 -24.60 -10.98 -53.55
CA SER A 114 -23.62 -10.76 -54.65
C SER A 114 -24.04 -9.79 -55.77
N THR A 115 -23.32 -8.66 -55.90
CA THR A 115 -22.98 -7.99 -57.18
C THR A 115 -21.66 -7.20 -57.07
N GLN A 116 -20.94 -7.15 -58.21
CA GLN A 116 -19.53 -6.82 -58.51
C GLN A 116 -19.25 -5.28 -58.59
N ALA A 117 -18.07 -4.75 -58.19
CA ALA A 117 -16.81 -4.42 -58.95
C ALA A 117 -16.98 -3.50 -60.19
N GLY A 118 -16.58 -2.21 -60.19
CA GLY A 118 -15.23 -1.60 -60.48
C GLY A 118 -15.39 -0.52 -61.62
N PRO A 119 -14.38 0.29 -62.09
CA PRO A 119 -12.98 0.50 -61.69
C PRO A 119 -12.48 2.01 -61.66
N ALA A 120 -11.16 2.15 -61.52
CA ALA A 120 -10.20 3.26 -61.29
C ALA A 120 -10.20 4.56 -62.14
N VAL A 121 -9.54 5.61 -61.62
CA VAL A 121 -8.49 6.43 -62.28
C VAL A 121 -7.66 7.24 -61.24
N ALA A 122 -6.41 7.53 -61.58
CA ALA A 122 -5.35 8.05 -60.72
C ALA A 122 -5.04 9.56 -60.92
N ASP A 123 -4.45 10.15 -59.87
CA ASP A 123 -3.40 11.19 -59.80
C ASP A 123 -3.56 12.56 -60.50
N MET A 124 -3.56 13.64 -59.70
CA MET A 124 -2.86 14.89 -60.04
C MET A 124 -2.68 15.83 -58.83
N ALA A 125 -1.43 16.18 -58.55
CA ALA A 125 -1.01 17.22 -57.60
C ALA A 125 -1.17 18.64 -58.18
N GLY A 126 -1.49 19.64 -57.34
CA GLY A 126 -1.26 21.05 -57.70
C GLY A 126 -2.11 22.13 -57.01
N ARG A 127 -1.73 22.51 -55.78
CA ARG A 127 -1.57 23.88 -55.22
C ARG A 127 -2.67 24.99 -55.38
N MET A 128 -2.87 25.68 -54.23
CA MET A 128 -3.34 27.08 -53.99
C MET A 128 -4.87 27.29 -53.89
N ARG A 129 -5.45 28.02 -52.94
CA ARG A 129 -5.01 28.92 -51.84
C ARG A 129 -6.19 29.09 -50.85
N ASP A 130 -5.82 29.33 -49.59
CA ASP A 130 -6.50 30.14 -48.56
C ASP A 130 -8.03 30.27 -48.57
N MET A 131 -8.67 29.54 -47.65
CA MET A 131 -9.88 30.03 -46.99
C MET A 131 -9.91 29.53 -45.54
N LYS A 132 -9.38 30.39 -44.67
CA LYS A 132 -9.33 30.20 -43.22
C LYS A 132 -10.74 30.33 -42.68
N LEU A 133 -11.44 29.22 -42.45
CA LEU A 133 -12.63 29.23 -41.62
C LEU A 133 -12.18 29.34 -40.17
N GLU A 134 -12.47 30.49 -39.57
CA GLU A 134 -12.23 30.77 -38.17
C GLU A 134 -13.02 29.78 -37.30
N THR A 135 -12.32 29.03 -36.46
CA THR A 135 -12.91 28.20 -35.41
C THR A 135 -13.33 29.09 -34.24
N PRO A 136 -14.58 29.08 -33.79
CA PRO A 136 -14.91 29.58 -32.46
C PRO A 136 -14.32 28.60 -31.44
N ASP A 137 -13.68 29.13 -30.40
CA ASP A 137 -13.07 28.42 -29.27
C ASP A 137 -13.87 27.21 -28.77
N GLY A 138 -13.62 26.05 -29.38
CA GLY A 138 -14.05 24.75 -28.90
C GLY A 138 -12.82 24.02 -28.40
N LYS A 139 -12.46 24.18 -27.12
CA LYS A 139 -11.65 23.15 -26.47
C LYS A 139 -12.40 21.85 -26.67
N ASP A 140 -11.88 20.97 -27.53
CA ASP A 140 -12.38 19.61 -27.69
C ASP A 140 -12.30 18.92 -26.33
N ARG A 141 -13.41 18.94 -25.58
CA ARG A 141 -13.53 18.33 -24.25
C ARG A 141 -13.79 16.84 -24.44
N SER A 142 -12.89 16.17 -25.16
CA SER A 142 -12.83 14.71 -25.12
C SER A 142 -12.67 14.29 -23.65
N PRO A 143 -13.47 13.33 -23.15
CA PRO A 143 -13.42 12.94 -21.75
C PRO A 143 -12.02 12.44 -21.39
N PRO A 144 -11.50 12.76 -20.19
CA PRO A 144 -10.15 12.37 -19.79
C PRO A 144 -9.99 10.85 -19.83
N MET A 145 -8.94 10.38 -20.49
CA MET A 145 -8.57 8.96 -20.53
C MET A 145 -7.89 8.57 -19.22
N ASP A 146 -8.67 8.05 -18.28
CA ASP A 146 -8.22 7.74 -16.92
C ASP A 146 -7.33 6.48 -16.87
N CYS A 147 -7.54 5.52 -17.79
CA CYS A 147 -6.76 4.30 -17.89
C CYS A 147 -5.74 4.41 -19.04
N LYS A 148 -4.44 4.35 -18.75
CA LYS A 148 -3.35 4.38 -19.74
C LYS A 148 -2.46 3.16 -19.53
N TYR A 149 -2.18 2.41 -20.59
CA TYR A 149 -1.44 1.14 -20.49
C TYR A 149 -0.74 0.77 -21.81
N HIS A 150 0.10 -0.27 -21.75
CA HIS A 150 0.68 -0.93 -22.92
C HIS A 150 -0.04 -2.27 -23.12
N PRO A 151 -0.70 -2.52 -24.27
CA PRO A 151 -1.38 -3.80 -24.51
C PRO A 151 -0.40 -4.94 -24.84
N GLY A 152 0.83 -4.61 -25.22
CA GLY A 152 1.88 -5.56 -25.55
C GLY A 152 2.51 -6.19 -24.32
N ARG A 153 3.36 -7.18 -24.55
CA ARG A 153 4.19 -7.80 -23.51
C ARG A 153 5.58 -7.19 -23.54
N ILE A 154 6.33 -7.36 -22.45
CA ILE A 154 7.74 -6.95 -22.42
C ILE A 154 8.57 -8.08 -23.05
N GLN A 155 9.31 -7.75 -24.10
CA GLN A 155 10.29 -8.62 -24.74
C GLN A 155 11.57 -7.82 -25.02
N SER A 156 12.72 -8.34 -24.59
CA SER A 156 14.02 -7.67 -24.76
C SER A 156 14.04 -6.21 -24.27
N ARG A 157 13.41 -5.95 -23.13
CA ARG A 157 13.22 -4.61 -22.52
C ARG A 157 12.40 -3.61 -23.35
N LEU A 158 11.65 -4.08 -24.34
CA LEU A 158 10.74 -3.30 -25.17
C LEU A 158 9.31 -3.83 -25.05
N TRP A 159 8.32 -2.96 -25.27
CA TRP A 159 6.92 -3.34 -25.35
C TRP A 159 6.57 -3.81 -26.77
N THR A 160 6.04 -5.02 -26.91
CA THR A 160 5.71 -5.58 -28.25
C THR A 160 4.60 -4.83 -28.99
N CYS A 161 3.80 -4.01 -28.29
CA CYS A 161 2.73 -3.22 -28.92
C CYS A 161 3.20 -1.96 -29.65
N CYS A 162 4.33 -1.38 -29.24
CA CYS A 162 4.77 -0.08 -29.76
C CYS A 162 6.30 0.03 -29.93
N GLY A 163 7.06 -1.00 -29.58
CA GLY A 163 8.52 -1.00 -29.62
C GLY A 163 9.20 -0.04 -28.64
N ARG A 164 8.44 0.68 -27.81
CA ARG A 164 9.00 1.61 -26.82
C ARG A 164 9.66 0.84 -25.67
N SER A 165 10.62 1.48 -25.01
CA SER A 165 11.26 0.92 -23.81
C SER A 165 10.26 0.71 -22.67
N ILE A 166 10.60 -0.14 -21.70
CA ILE A 166 9.76 -0.37 -20.50
C ILE A 166 9.39 0.95 -19.78
N ALA A 167 10.31 1.92 -19.77
CA ALA A 167 10.11 3.23 -19.16
C ALA A 167 9.31 4.22 -20.03
N GLY A 168 9.02 3.87 -21.28
CA GLY A 168 8.30 4.73 -22.22
C GLY A 168 6.82 4.88 -21.86
N GLU A 169 6.26 6.05 -22.20
CA GLU A 169 4.85 6.35 -21.94
C GLU A 169 3.90 5.33 -22.58
N PRO A 170 2.79 4.99 -21.89
CA PRO A 170 1.74 4.11 -22.41
C PRO A 170 1.31 4.45 -23.84
N CYS A 171 1.14 3.44 -24.69
CA CYS A 171 0.73 3.62 -26.09
C CYS A 171 -0.76 3.41 -26.34
N ALA A 172 -1.52 2.95 -25.33
CA ALA A 172 -2.98 2.82 -25.39
C ALA A 172 -3.63 3.49 -24.18
N ALA A 173 -4.88 3.90 -24.35
CA ALA A 173 -5.67 4.50 -23.29
C ALA A 173 -7.17 4.20 -23.43
N GLU A 174 -7.89 4.21 -22.31
CA GLU A 174 -9.33 4.01 -22.19
C GLU A 174 -9.93 5.03 -21.22
N GLN A 175 -11.20 5.34 -21.43
CA GLN A 175 -11.94 6.32 -20.61
C GLN A 175 -12.14 5.83 -19.17
N SER A 176 -12.28 4.52 -18.97
CA SER A 176 -12.56 3.93 -17.66
C SER A 176 -11.64 2.74 -17.37
N HIS A 177 -11.51 2.40 -16.08
CA HIS A 177 -10.82 1.21 -15.65
C HIS A 177 -11.75 0.00 -15.70
N THR A 178 -11.33 -1.08 -16.37
CA THR A 178 -12.01 -2.38 -16.28
C THR A 178 -11.47 -3.18 -15.12
N THR A 179 -12.35 -3.61 -14.21
CA THR A 179 -11.98 -4.48 -13.08
C THR A 179 -11.51 -5.83 -13.54
N ARG A 180 -10.34 -6.26 -13.06
CA ARG A 180 -9.85 -7.64 -13.25
C ARG A 180 -10.89 -8.63 -12.75
N VAL A 181 -11.09 -9.71 -13.49
CA VAL A 181 -11.90 -10.83 -13.03
C VAL A 181 -11.12 -11.61 -11.97
N TYR A 182 -11.69 -11.70 -10.77
CA TYR A 182 -11.15 -12.48 -9.67
C TYR A 182 -11.89 -13.81 -9.57
N ARG A 183 -11.18 -14.89 -9.26
CA ARG A 183 -11.83 -16.15 -8.89
C ARG A 183 -12.57 -16.00 -7.56
N ARG A 184 -13.52 -16.90 -7.32
CA ARG A 184 -14.23 -16.95 -6.04
C ARG A 184 -13.24 -17.05 -4.87
N ASP A 185 -13.44 -16.18 -3.89
CA ASP A 185 -12.65 -16.01 -2.69
C ASP A 185 -11.15 -15.70 -2.93
N GLU A 186 -10.74 -15.34 -4.16
CA GLU A 186 -9.34 -15.01 -4.47
C GLU A 186 -8.87 -13.78 -3.70
N LEU A 187 -9.73 -12.75 -3.62
CA LEU A 187 -9.37 -11.49 -3.00
C LEU A 187 -9.32 -11.63 -1.48
N GLU A 188 -10.29 -12.36 -0.93
CA GLU A 188 -10.43 -12.76 0.47
C GLU A 188 -9.18 -13.52 0.92
N ARG A 189 -8.73 -14.54 0.16
CA ARG A 189 -7.49 -15.28 0.47
C ARG A 189 -6.23 -14.41 0.34
N ASN A 190 -6.15 -13.58 -0.70
CA ASN A 190 -4.97 -12.75 -0.94
C ASN A 190 -4.81 -11.61 0.08
N TRP A 191 -5.92 -11.12 0.62
CA TRP A 191 -6.00 -10.05 1.61
C TRP A 191 -6.44 -10.52 2.99
N ALA A 192 -6.38 -11.82 3.27
CA ALA A 192 -6.53 -12.34 4.62
C ALA A 192 -5.38 -11.84 5.49
N TYR A 193 -5.73 -11.16 6.58
CA TYR A 193 -4.76 -10.76 7.60
C TYR A 193 -4.70 -11.82 8.69
N PHE A 194 -3.62 -11.84 9.45
CA PHE A 194 -3.46 -12.77 10.56
C PHE A 194 -3.03 -12.00 11.79
N SER A 195 -3.75 -12.20 12.89
CA SER A 195 -3.34 -11.66 14.19
C SER A 195 -2.15 -12.45 14.72
N THR A 196 -1.32 -11.79 15.51
CA THR A 196 -0.24 -12.47 16.25
C THR A 196 -0.82 -13.61 17.09
N PRO A 197 -0.35 -14.86 16.90
CA PRO A 197 -0.88 -15.99 17.65
C PRO A 197 -0.56 -15.85 19.14
N PRO A 198 -1.45 -16.27 20.05
CA PRO A 198 -1.11 -16.38 21.46
C PRO A 198 0.00 -17.42 21.65
N ALA A 199 0.82 -17.24 22.69
CA ALA A 199 1.82 -18.25 23.05
C ALA A 199 1.11 -19.60 23.25
N SER A 200 1.56 -20.64 22.55
CA SER A 200 1.02 -21.97 22.76
C SER A 200 1.48 -22.49 24.13
N SER A 201 0.57 -23.07 24.90
CA SER A 201 0.88 -23.68 26.20
C SER A 201 1.92 -24.81 26.13
N THR A 202 2.24 -25.27 24.92
CA THR A 202 3.19 -26.34 24.62
C THR A 202 4.56 -25.86 24.15
N SER A 203 4.76 -24.56 23.93
CA SER A 203 6.08 -24.02 23.64
C SER A 203 6.47 -22.96 24.65
N SER A 204 7.52 -23.24 25.42
CA SER A 204 8.30 -22.24 26.14
C SER A 204 9.05 -21.35 25.13
N GLN A 205 8.28 -20.67 24.27
CA GLN A 205 8.83 -19.63 23.42
C GLN A 205 9.03 -18.39 24.30
N ASP A 206 10.28 -18.16 24.66
CA ASP A 206 10.73 -16.88 25.23
C ASP A 206 10.59 -15.82 24.14
N HIS A 207 9.37 -15.31 23.95
CA HIS A 207 9.11 -14.17 23.09
C HIS A 207 9.90 -12.96 23.61
N VAL A 208 10.47 -12.20 22.69
CA VAL A 208 11.20 -10.98 23.08
C VAL A 208 10.21 -9.94 23.58
N ALA A 209 10.66 -9.06 24.48
CA ALA A 209 9.84 -7.94 24.96
C ALA A 209 9.51 -6.97 23.81
N ALA A 210 10.45 -6.78 22.88
CA ALA A 210 10.26 -5.91 21.72
C ALA A 210 11.09 -6.32 20.52
N VAL A 211 10.51 -6.18 19.33
CA VAL A 211 11.14 -6.47 18.04
C VAL A 211 11.07 -5.24 17.15
N VAL A 212 12.16 -4.92 16.48
CA VAL A 212 12.23 -3.88 15.46
C VAL A 212 12.18 -4.54 14.09
N LEU A 213 11.27 -4.11 13.24
CA LEU A 213 10.94 -4.72 11.96
C LEU A 213 11.20 -3.74 10.81
N ASP A 214 11.84 -4.25 9.76
CA ASP A 214 11.91 -3.60 8.45
C ASP A 214 11.80 -4.66 7.34
N CYS A 215 11.07 -4.33 6.27
CA CYS A 215 10.86 -5.22 5.13
C CYS A 215 11.19 -4.52 3.81
N GLU A 216 11.77 -5.28 2.90
CA GLU A 216 11.90 -4.85 1.51
C GLU A 216 10.75 -5.38 0.66
N MET A 217 10.26 -4.53 -0.25
CA MET A 217 9.16 -4.86 -1.15
C MET A 217 9.53 -4.72 -2.63
N GLY A 218 9.17 -5.74 -3.39
CA GLY A 218 9.09 -5.66 -4.84
C GLY A 218 7.67 -5.32 -5.30
N THR A 219 7.49 -5.21 -6.61
CA THR A 219 6.19 -5.03 -7.26
C THR A 219 5.80 -6.31 -7.98
N ALA A 220 4.68 -6.91 -7.58
CA ALA A 220 4.06 -8.05 -8.22
C ALA A 220 3.55 -7.69 -9.63
N ALA A 221 3.35 -8.71 -10.47
CA ALA A 221 2.73 -8.54 -11.79
C ALA A 221 1.28 -8.01 -11.71
N SER A 222 0.62 -8.15 -10.55
CA SER A 222 -0.67 -7.51 -10.25
C SER A 222 -0.57 -6.00 -9.97
N GLY A 223 0.65 -5.45 -9.87
CA GLY A 223 0.92 -4.08 -9.45
C GLY A 223 0.93 -3.87 -7.93
N GLU A 224 0.84 -4.94 -7.15
CA GLU A 224 0.86 -4.91 -5.68
C GLU A 224 2.29 -4.91 -5.14
N SER A 225 2.48 -4.29 -3.97
CA SER A 225 3.72 -4.48 -3.20
C SER A 225 3.75 -5.90 -2.64
N GLU A 226 4.87 -6.58 -2.82
CA GLU A 226 5.09 -7.97 -2.40
C GLU A 226 6.40 -8.06 -1.61
N LEU A 227 6.38 -8.81 -0.50
CA LEU A 227 7.52 -9.00 0.39
C LEU A 227 8.65 -9.76 -0.31
N ILE A 228 9.88 -9.24 -0.23
CA ILE A 228 11.07 -9.88 -0.82
C ILE A 228 12.25 -9.99 0.15
N ARG A 229 12.26 -9.25 1.26
CA ARG A 229 13.19 -9.44 2.38
C ARG A 229 12.50 -9.02 3.67
N VAL A 230 12.84 -9.67 4.77
CA VAL A 230 12.41 -9.29 6.12
C VAL A 230 13.61 -9.31 7.04
N SER A 231 13.77 -8.24 7.82
CA SER A 231 14.77 -8.13 8.89
C SER A 231 14.07 -7.76 10.20
N ALA A 232 14.41 -8.47 11.26
CA ALA A 232 13.88 -8.30 12.59
C ALA A 232 14.99 -8.38 13.63
N VAL A 233 15.06 -7.38 14.50
CA VAL A 233 16.10 -7.25 15.53
C VAL A 233 15.45 -7.09 16.89
N ASP A 234 16.01 -7.73 17.91
CA ASP A 234 15.63 -7.49 19.30
C ASP A 234 16.01 -6.07 19.72
N LEU A 235 15.03 -5.29 20.18
CA LEU A 235 15.24 -3.89 20.54
C LEU A 235 16.24 -3.73 21.69
N PHE A 236 16.20 -4.61 22.70
CA PHE A 236 17.04 -4.48 23.88
C PHE A 236 18.43 -5.06 23.62
N THR A 237 18.50 -6.31 23.15
CA THR A 237 19.77 -7.03 23.00
C THR A 237 20.54 -6.71 21.72
N ARG A 238 19.91 -6.04 20.74
CA ARG A 238 20.44 -5.79 19.38
C ARG A 238 20.68 -7.08 18.58
N ARG A 239 20.22 -8.24 19.07
CA ARG A 239 20.37 -9.52 18.38
C ARG A 239 19.49 -9.57 17.14
N VAL A 240 20.07 -9.97 16.01
CA VAL A 240 19.29 -10.26 14.79
C VAL A 240 18.47 -11.53 15.02
N LEU A 241 17.15 -11.41 14.94
CA LEU A 241 16.20 -12.51 15.13
C LEU A 241 15.86 -13.15 13.79
N VAL A 242 15.62 -12.34 12.77
CA VAL A 242 15.37 -12.76 11.39
C VAL A 242 16.12 -11.80 10.46
N ASP A 243 16.84 -12.32 9.49
CA ASP A 243 17.31 -11.55 8.34
C ASP A 243 17.35 -12.50 7.15
N SER A 244 16.35 -12.39 6.28
CA SER A 244 16.16 -13.40 5.23
C SER A 244 15.47 -12.84 4.00
N LEU A 245 15.93 -13.29 2.84
CA LEU A 245 15.21 -13.11 1.59
C LEU A 245 13.94 -13.95 1.61
N VAL A 246 12.87 -13.38 1.06
CA VAL A 246 11.57 -14.04 0.93
C VAL A 246 11.33 -14.30 -0.53
N TRP A 247 11.15 -15.57 -0.88
CA TRP A 247 10.74 -15.93 -2.22
C TRP A 247 9.24 -15.65 -2.38
N PRO A 248 8.82 -14.77 -3.30
CA PRO A 248 7.42 -14.37 -3.42
C PRO A 248 6.54 -15.49 -4.00
N ASP A 249 5.31 -15.62 -3.50
CA ASP A 249 4.31 -16.60 -3.97
C ASP A 249 3.70 -16.19 -5.32
N VAL A 250 3.85 -14.92 -5.68
CA VAL A 250 3.30 -14.33 -6.90
C VAL A 250 4.41 -14.01 -7.90
N ARG A 251 4.01 -13.95 -9.17
CA ARG A 251 4.92 -13.51 -10.23
C ARG A 251 5.29 -12.04 -10.01
N MET A 252 6.59 -11.74 -9.98
CA MET A 252 7.10 -10.38 -9.84
C MET A 252 7.18 -9.63 -11.17
N ALA A 253 6.84 -8.34 -11.16
CA ALA A 253 7.13 -7.40 -12.24
C ALA A 253 8.51 -6.75 -12.06
N HIS A 254 8.85 -6.32 -10.84
CA HIS A 254 10.11 -5.65 -10.54
C HIS A 254 10.51 -5.88 -9.08
N TYR A 255 11.80 -6.03 -8.78
CA TYR A 255 12.28 -6.20 -7.40
C TYR A 255 12.58 -4.86 -6.71
N ASN A 256 12.50 -3.75 -7.44
CA ASN A 256 12.80 -2.41 -6.95
C ASN A 256 14.23 -2.25 -6.45
N THR A 257 15.20 -2.95 -7.05
CA THR A 257 16.60 -3.07 -6.57
C THR A 257 17.28 -1.75 -6.20
N ARG A 258 16.97 -0.63 -6.87
CA ARG A 258 17.51 0.70 -6.49
C ARG A 258 17.10 1.15 -5.09
N PHE A 259 15.97 0.64 -4.61
CA PHE A 259 15.38 0.91 -3.31
C PHE A 259 15.58 -0.29 -2.41
N SER A 260 15.32 -1.51 -2.88
CA SER A 260 15.31 -2.69 -2.03
C SER A 260 16.64 -3.38 -1.80
N GLY A 261 17.69 -3.01 -2.55
CA GLY A 261 18.97 -3.74 -2.55
C GLY A 261 18.91 -5.15 -3.14
N VAL A 262 17.72 -5.71 -3.37
CA VAL A 262 17.55 -7.09 -3.85
C VAL A 262 17.46 -7.12 -5.38
N SER A 263 18.40 -7.80 -6.02
CA SER A 263 18.40 -8.04 -7.46
C SER A 263 17.77 -9.39 -7.82
N ARG A 264 17.21 -9.49 -9.03
CA ARG A 264 16.67 -10.77 -9.54
C ARG A 264 17.71 -11.89 -9.54
N PRO A 265 18.96 -11.69 -10.04
CA PRO A 265 19.99 -12.72 -9.98
C PRO A 265 20.33 -13.15 -8.56
N ALA A 266 20.40 -12.21 -7.61
CA ALA A 266 20.66 -12.51 -6.21
C ALA A 266 19.54 -13.36 -5.59
N MET A 267 18.28 -12.99 -5.83
CA MET A 267 17.11 -13.77 -5.39
C MET A 267 17.10 -15.19 -5.98
N ASP A 268 17.35 -15.33 -7.28
CA ASP A 268 17.38 -16.63 -7.95
C ASP A 268 18.54 -17.51 -7.41
N ALA A 269 19.70 -16.91 -7.12
CA ALA A 269 20.84 -17.61 -6.51
C ALA A 269 20.53 -18.06 -5.08
N ALA A 270 19.92 -17.19 -4.26
CA ALA A 270 19.50 -17.53 -2.91
C ALA A 270 18.47 -18.65 -2.89
N ARG A 271 17.49 -18.62 -3.80
CA ARG A 271 16.49 -19.69 -3.96
C ARG A 271 17.15 -21.02 -4.30
N ARG A 272 18.07 -21.05 -5.28
CA ARG A 272 18.79 -22.28 -5.67
C ARG A 272 19.62 -22.86 -4.52
N ALA A 273 20.14 -21.99 -3.66
CA ALA A 273 20.89 -22.37 -2.47
C ALA A 273 20.01 -22.73 -1.25
N GLY A 274 18.68 -22.67 -1.35
CA GLY A 274 17.78 -22.93 -0.23
C GLY A 274 17.83 -21.89 0.90
N ARG A 275 18.29 -20.67 0.61
CA ARG A 275 18.48 -19.58 1.59
C ARG A 275 17.36 -18.54 1.57
N THR A 276 16.14 -18.95 1.23
CA THR A 276 14.97 -18.07 1.15
C THR A 276 13.81 -18.65 1.93
N LEU A 277 13.04 -17.79 2.62
CA LEU A 277 11.74 -18.17 3.17
C LEU A 277 10.72 -18.33 2.04
N ALA A 278 9.83 -19.30 2.16
CA ALA A 278 8.81 -19.60 1.15
C ALA A 278 7.57 -18.73 1.36
N GLY A 279 7.57 -17.56 0.71
CA GLY A 279 6.44 -16.64 0.73
C GLY A 279 6.26 -15.91 2.07
N ARG A 280 5.24 -15.05 2.08
CA ARG A 280 4.88 -14.21 3.25
C ARG A 280 4.43 -15.03 4.45
N THR A 281 3.89 -16.23 4.25
CA THR A 281 3.46 -17.11 5.34
C THR A 281 4.66 -17.63 6.13
N ALA A 282 5.68 -18.18 5.46
CA ALA A 282 6.91 -18.61 6.13
C ALA A 282 7.64 -17.43 6.80
N ALA A 283 7.57 -16.23 6.21
CA ALA A 283 8.09 -15.02 6.84
C ALA A 283 7.37 -14.69 8.18
N ARG A 284 6.03 -14.73 8.20
CA ARG A 284 5.27 -14.55 9.46
C ARG A 284 5.60 -15.62 10.49
N GLU A 285 5.67 -16.88 10.09
CA GLU A 285 6.01 -17.99 10.99
C GLU A 285 7.41 -17.81 11.59
N ALA A 286 8.39 -17.37 10.79
CA ALA A 286 9.74 -17.08 11.27
C ALA A 286 9.75 -15.94 12.32
N LEU A 287 8.95 -14.89 12.10
CA LEU A 287 8.80 -13.78 13.06
C LEU A 287 8.10 -14.24 14.35
N TRP A 288 7.00 -14.98 14.24
CA TRP A 288 6.19 -15.41 15.40
C TRP A 288 6.87 -16.43 16.30
N ARG A 289 8.02 -17.00 15.89
CA ARG A 289 8.90 -17.75 16.81
C ARG A 289 9.44 -16.89 17.95
N PHE A 290 9.52 -15.57 17.74
CA PHE A 290 10.07 -14.62 18.70
C PHE A 290 9.04 -13.59 19.18
N VAL A 291 7.87 -13.52 18.53
CA VAL A 291 6.89 -12.45 18.74
C VAL A 291 5.56 -13.02 19.19
N GLY A 292 5.12 -12.60 20.38
CA GLY A 292 3.80 -12.89 20.92
C GLY A 292 2.88 -11.65 20.94
N PRO A 293 1.65 -11.78 21.44
CA PRO A 293 0.71 -10.66 21.51
C PRO A 293 1.18 -9.51 22.41
N ASN A 294 2.08 -9.80 23.36
CA ASN A 294 2.63 -8.83 24.31
C ASN A 294 4.00 -8.27 23.90
N THR A 295 4.59 -8.77 22.81
CA THR A 295 5.84 -8.24 22.26
C THR A 295 5.55 -6.92 21.56
N VAL A 296 6.28 -5.84 21.86
CA VAL A 296 6.11 -4.57 21.14
C VAL A 296 6.77 -4.66 19.76
N VAL A 297 6.03 -4.35 18.70
CA VAL A 297 6.56 -4.23 17.33
C VAL A 297 6.93 -2.77 17.05
N VAL A 298 8.19 -2.53 16.75
CA VAL A 298 8.75 -1.22 16.44
C VAL A 298 9.10 -1.12 14.97
N GLY A 299 8.82 0.02 14.33
CA GLY A 299 9.23 0.27 12.94
C GLY A 299 9.27 1.77 12.60
N HIS A 300 9.56 2.09 11.34
CA HIS A 300 9.52 3.44 10.80
C HIS A 300 8.63 3.46 9.55
N SER A 301 7.42 4.03 9.65
CA SER A 301 6.36 3.81 8.66
C SER A 301 5.96 2.32 8.54
N ALA A 302 5.83 1.65 9.69
CA ALA A 302 5.69 0.18 9.76
C ALA A 302 4.36 -0.34 9.18
N ASN A 303 3.43 0.55 8.84
CA ASN A 303 2.18 0.21 8.18
C ASN A 303 2.41 -0.52 6.84
N SER A 304 3.47 -0.17 6.12
CA SER A 304 3.81 -0.82 4.86
C SER A 304 4.29 -2.26 5.07
N ASP A 305 5.14 -2.47 6.06
CA ASP A 305 5.72 -3.76 6.46
C ASP A 305 4.64 -4.73 6.94
N LEU A 306 3.81 -4.29 7.89
CA LEU A 306 2.70 -5.09 8.40
C LEU A 306 1.67 -5.39 7.32
N ASN A 307 1.44 -4.45 6.39
CA ASN A 307 0.54 -4.67 5.27
C ASN A 307 1.08 -5.74 4.31
N VAL A 308 2.35 -5.74 3.90
CA VAL A 308 2.90 -6.80 3.02
C VAL A 308 2.99 -8.16 3.70
N LEU A 309 3.24 -8.18 5.02
CA LEU A 309 3.17 -9.39 5.82
C LEU A 309 1.72 -9.88 6.03
N ARG A 310 0.71 -9.04 5.79
CA ARG A 310 -0.69 -9.30 6.15
C ARG A 310 -0.83 -9.62 7.64
N TRP A 311 -0.18 -8.82 8.47
CA TRP A 311 -0.06 -9.07 9.90
C TRP A 311 -0.77 -7.98 10.71
N ILE A 312 -1.64 -8.40 11.63
CA ILE A 312 -2.28 -7.56 12.64
C ILE A 312 -1.56 -7.78 13.98
N HIS A 313 -1.09 -6.70 14.59
CA HIS A 313 -0.39 -6.74 15.86
C HIS A 313 -0.88 -5.61 16.78
N PRO A 314 -1.15 -5.88 18.08
CA PRO A 314 -1.78 -4.90 18.97
C PRO A 314 -0.84 -3.82 19.50
N LEU A 315 0.44 -4.13 19.74
CA LEU A 315 1.39 -3.22 20.37
C LEU A 315 2.40 -2.69 19.35
N VAL A 316 2.12 -1.53 18.78
CA VAL A 316 2.97 -0.94 17.73
C VAL A 316 3.55 0.40 18.16
N VAL A 317 4.87 0.54 18.02
CA VAL A 317 5.58 1.82 18.08
C VAL A 317 6.11 2.14 16.68
N ASP A 318 5.59 3.20 16.08
CA ASP A 318 6.11 3.74 14.83
C ASP A 318 6.87 5.02 15.11
N THR A 319 8.18 5.01 14.87
CA THR A 319 9.07 6.15 15.10
C THR A 319 8.69 7.34 14.23
N LEU A 320 8.19 7.14 13.01
CA LEU A 320 7.70 8.23 12.16
C LEU A 320 6.52 8.95 12.81
N LEU A 321 5.59 8.20 13.42
CA LEU A 321 4.43 8.78 14.11
C LEU A 321 4.81 9.48 15.42
N LEU A 322 5.91 9.06 16.07
CA LEU A 322 6.48 9.78 17.22
C LEU A 322 7.05 11.12 16.77
N GLU A 323 7.81 11.15 15.69
CA GLU A 323 8.38 12.38 15.13
C GLU A 323 7.34 13.39 14.66
N MET A 324 6.31 12.89 13.96
CA MET A 324 5.17 13.73 13.57
C MET A 324 4.52 14.37 14.81
N ARG A 325 4.42 13.65 15.93
CA ARG A 325 3.86 14.19 17.18
C ARG A 325 4.72 15.32 17.75
N ILE A 326 6.05 15.20 17.65
CA ILE A 326 6.99 16.24 18.12
C ILE A 326 6.84 17.50 17.26
N GLN A 327 6.73 17.37 15.93
CA GLN A 327 6.52 18.50 15.02
C GLN A 327 5.11 19.11 15.09
N GLU A 328 4.10 18.33 15.49
CA GLU A 328 2.72 18.80 15.69
C GLU A 328 2.55 19.68 16.94
N ARG A 329 3.56 19.77 17.81
CA ARG A 329 3.50 20.67 18.95
C ARG A 329 3.49 22.11 18.45
N PRO A 330 2.59 22.96 18.98
CA PRO A 330 2.69 24.39 18.72
C PRO A 330 4.08 24.84 19.20
N GLN A 331 4.85 25.41 18.28
CA GLN A 331 6.10 26.07 18.63
C GLN A 331 5.73 27.29 19.47
N SER A 332 5.67 27.13 20.79
CA SER A 332 5.58 28.27 21.68
C SER A 332 6.88 29.06 21.56
N GLN A 333 6.73 30.35 21.23
CA GLN A 333 7.77 31.37 21.05
C GLN A 333 8.38 31.44 19.65
N ASN A 334 7.61 31.96 18.69
CA ASN A 334 7.94 33.21 18.01
C ASN A 334 6.76 33.68 17.13
N GLU A 335 6.52 34.99 17.17
CA GLU A 335 5.64 35.78 16.28
C GLU A 335 4.14 35.83 16.64
N GLU A 336 3.86 36.80 17.52
CA GLU A 336 2.92 37.93 17.36
C GLU A 336 1.51 37.71 16.78
N CYS A 337 0.56 38.20 17.58
CA CYS A 337 -0.86 38.44 17.38
C CYS A 337 -1.34 38.65 15.94
N GLU A 338 -2.27 37.81 15.48
CA GLU A 338 -3.41 38.27 14.68
C GLU A 338 -4.68 37.56 15.13
N GLU A 339 -5.74 38.37 15.20
CA GLU A 339 -6.95 38.20 15.98
C GLU A 339 -7.89 37.10 15.45
N GLU A 340 -8.65 36.53 16.38
CA GLU A 340 -9.68 35.52 16.16
C GLU A 340 -10.85 36.10 15.34
N GLU A 341 -11.21 35.43 14.25
CA GLU A 341 -12.54 35.56 13.63
C GLU A 341 -13.29 34.23 13.81
N GLU A 342 -14.27 34.26 14.72
CA GLU A 342 -15.20 33.19 15.00
C GLU A 342 -16.15 32.90 13.81
N GLY A 343 -16.40 31.62 13.57
CA GLY A 343 -17.74 31.15 13.21
C GLY A 343 -17.93 30.54 11.82
N LYS A 344 -18.14 29.22 11.78
CA LYS A 344 -19.37 28.59 11.25
C LYS A 344 -19.37 27.05 11.42
N PRO A 345 -20.53 26.43 11.70
CA PRO A 345 -20.63 25.00 11.93
C PRO A 345 -20.69 24.24 10.59
N GLN A 346 -19.78 23.29 10.37
CA GLN A 346 -19.87 22.33 9.25
C GLN A 346 -20.18 20.93 9.75
N GLN A 347 -21.33 20.44 9.28
CA GLN A 347 -21.86 19.09 9.46
C GLN A 347 -20.85 18.03 9.02
N GLN A 348 -20.55 17.11 9.93
CA GLN A 348 -19.69 15.96 9.67
C GLN A 348 -20.41 14.93 8.79
N GLN A 349 -20.04 14.84 7.52
CA GLN A 349 -20.22 13.63 6.73
C GLN A 349 -18.92 12.82 6.81
N GLN A 350 -18.95 11.71 7.54
CA GLN A 350 -17.84 10.77 7.67
C GLN A 350 -17.57 10.06 6.34
N GLN A 351 -16.73 10.65 5.50
CA GLN A 351 -16.10 9.95 4.38
C GLN A 351 -14.85 9.23 4.89
N GLN A 352 -14.98 7.93 5.18
CA GLN A 352 -13.84 7.05 5.43
C GLN A 352 -13.08 6.79 4.11
N GLN A 353 -12.32 7.79 3.66
CA GLN A 353 -11.23 7.57 2.73
C GLN A 353 -10.08 6.94 3.51
N GLN A 354 -9.57 5.79 3.05
CA GLN A 354 -8.27 5.32 3.48
C GLN A 354 -7.23 6.35 3.03
N VAL A 355 -6.97 7.33 3.90
CA VAL A 355 -5.85 8.23 3.76
C VAL A 355 -4.63 7.39 4.12
N VAL A 356 -3.96 6.83 3.10
CA VAL A 356 -2.53 6.61 3.26
C VAL A 356 -1.98 7.97 3.63
N VAL A 357 -1.45 8.13 4.84
CA VAL A 357 -0.74 9.35 5.23
C VAL A 357 0.48 9.42 4.33
N LYS A 358 0.31 9.91 3.12
CA LYS A 358 1.41 10.48 2.37
C LYS A 358 1.86 11.64 3.23
N LEU A 359 3.05 11.52 3.80
CA LEU A 359 3.69 12.65 4.43
C LEU A 359 3.63 13.80 3.43
N ASP A 360 2.86 14.82 3.78
CA ASP A 360 2.98 16.08 3.10
C ASP A 360 4.35 16.62 3.49
N LYS A 361 5.31 16.49 2.59
CA LYS A 361 6.69 16.93 2.82
C LYS A 361 6.77 18.43 3.12
N ALA A 362 5.77 19.21 2.69
CA ALA A 362 5.68 20.62 3.04
C ALA A 362 5.28 20.81 4.51
N LYS A 363 4.40 19.94 5.03
CA LYS A 363 3.96 19.98 6.42
C LYS A 363 4.95 19.34 7.41
N TYR A 364 5.65 18.29 6.98
CA TYR A 364 6.56 17.51 7.83
C TYR A 364 7.91 17.29 7.13
N PRO A 365 8.79 18.29 7.09
CA PRO A 365 10.12 18.15 6.50
C PRO A 365 11.02 17.27 7.37
N GLY A 366 11.96 16.57 6.74
CA GLY A 366 13.04 15.86 7.44
C GLY A 366 12.68 14.54 8.12
N LEU A 367 11.45 14.04 7.99
CA LEU A 367 11.01 12.84 8.73
C LEU A 367 11.37 11.49 8.11
N SER A 368 12.16 11.45 7.02
CA SER A 368 12.67 10.16 6.52
C SER A 368 13.65 9.56 7.52
N LEU A 369 13.64 8.24 7.69
CA LEU A 369 14.61 7.52 8.53
C LEU A 369 16.05 7.98 8.31
N LYS A 370 16.48 8.15 7.04
CA LYS A 370 17.80 8.68 6.69
C LYS A 370 18.12 10.05 7.29
N ALA A 371 17.16 10.98 7.24
CA ALA A 371 17.34 12.32 7.77
C ALA A 371 17.35 12.31 9.30
N LEU A 372 16.46 11.55 9.92
CA LEU A 372 16.39 11.41 11.38
C LEU A 372 17.61 10.68 11.95
N ALA A 373 18.11 9.64 11.28
CA ALA A 373 19.35 8.97 11.66
C ALA A 373 20.54 9.93 11.62
N LYS A 374 20.61 10.79 10.59
CA LYS A 374 21.64 11.83 10.51
C LYS A 374 21.46 12.91 11.58
N GLU A 375 20.24 13.33 11.86
CA GLU A 375 19.95 14.41 12.79
C GLU A 375 20.11 13.99 14.26
N ARG A 376 19.47 12.89 14.65
CA ARG A 376 19.38 12.42 16.04
C ARG A 376 20.50 11.45 16.42
N LEU A 377 20.91 10.58 15.50
CA LEU A 377 21.91 9.54 15.75
C LEU A 377 23.29 9.87 15.18
N LYS A 378 23.41 10.98 14.43
CA LYS A 378 24.62 11.38 13.71
C LYS A 378 25.20 10.28 12.81
N ARG A 379 24.34 9.40 12.29
CA ARG A 379 24.69 8.25 11.46
C ARG A 379 24.22 8.45 10.02
N GLU A 380 25.08 8.15 9.06
CA GLU A 380 24.69 8.10 7.65
C GLU A 380 24.27 6.67 7.29
N ILE A 381 23.04 6.54 6.78
CA ILE A 381 22.46 5.28 6.30
C ILE A 381 21.95 5.46 4.86
N GLN A 382 21.63 4.35 4.19
CA GLN A 382 21.08 4.35 2.82
C GLN A 382 21.96 5.16 1.87
N VAL A 383 23.26 4.85 1.81
CA VAL A 383 24.25 5.58 1.03
C VAL A 383 23.87 5.58 -0.46
N LYS A 384 24.01 6.75 -1.12
CA LYS A 384 23.58 6.91 -2.51
C LYS A 384 24.30 5.92 -3.43
N GLY A 385 23.54 5.31 -4.34
CA GLY A 385 24.07 4.39 -5.37
C GLY A 385 24.02 2.92 -4.96
N GLN A 386 23.70 2.62 -3.70
CA GLN A 386 23.35 1.29 -3.23
C GLN A 386 21.84 1.25 -2.93
N GLY A 387 21.22 0.08 -3.10
CA GLY A 387 19.86 -0.12 -2.58
C GLY A 387 19.89 -0.16 -1.05
N HIS A 388 18.72 -0.03 -0.43
CA HIS A 388 18.61 -0.08 1.02
C HIS A 388 18.91 -1.50 1.53
N ASP A 389 19.29 -1.56 2.80
CA ASP A 389 19.50 -2.79 3.53
C ASP A 389 18.55 -2.79 4.73
N SER A 390 17.54 -3.66 4.70
CA SER A 390 16.54 -3.72 5.76
C SER A 390 17.13 -3.98 7.14
N LEU A 391 18.30 -4.62 7.25
CA LEU A 391 18.98 -4.80 8.52
C LEU A 391 19.57 -3.48 9.06
N GLU A 392 20.18 -2.67 8.18
CA GLU A 392 20.67 -1.32 8.52
C GLU A 392 19.50 -0.44 8.98
N ASP A 393 18.38 -0.47 8.23
CA ASP A 393 17.20 0.34 8.51
C ASP A 393 16.51 -0.10 9.81
N ALA A 394 16.43 -1.41 10.10
CA ALA A 394 15.94 -1.92 11.38
C ALA A 394 16.82 -1.49 12.56
N LEU A 395 18.15 -1.52 12.40
CA LEU A 395 19.09 -1.07 13.44
C LEU A 395 19.02 0.44 13.67
N ALA A 396 18.91 1.24 12.61
CA ALA A 396 18.71 2.69 12.73
C ALA A 396 17.37 3.02 13.42
N THR A 397 16.31 2.30 13.06
CA THR A 397 14.98 2.45 13.68
C THR A 397 14.99 2.06 15.15
N ARG A 398 15.72 1.00 15.52
CA ARG A 398 15.95 0.61 16.92
C ARG A 398 16.55 1.76 17.70
N ASP A 399 17.67 2.28 17.23
CA ASP A 399 18.44 3.31 17.93
C ASP A 399 17.64 4.61 18.03
N LEU A 400 16.83 4.94 17.02
CA LEU A 400 15.87 6.05 17.05
C LEU A 400 14.77 5.85 18.10
N CYS A 401 14.24 4.64 18.24
CA CYS A 401 13.28 4.32 19.29
C CYS A 401 13.90 4.47 20.69
N LEU A 402 15.13 4.00 20.89
CA LEU A 402 15.87 4.20 22.14
C LEU A 402 16.09 5.68 22.43
N TRP A 403 16.42 6.47 21.41
CA TRP A 403 16.54 7.92 21.55
C TRP A 403 15.24 8.56 22.06
N HIS A 404 14.08 8.13 21.57
CA HIS A 404 12.78 8.60 22.07
C HIS A 404 12.44 8.13 23.49
N MET A 405 12.89 6.95 23.90
CA MET A 405 12.70 6.46 25.27
C MET A 405 13.43 7.36 26.28
N VAL A 406 14.62 7.84 25.91
CA VAL A 406 15.42 8.78 26.74
C VAL A 406 14.87 10.20 26.63
N ASN A 407 14.56 10.66 25.42
CA ASN A 407 14.07 12.01 25.15
C ASN A 407 12.54 12.02 25.04
N LYS A 408 11.87 11.50 26.08
CA LYS A 408 10.42 11.25 26.10
C LYS A 408 9.68 12.45 25.49
N PRO A 409 8.88 12.26 24.44
CA PRO A 409 7.99 13.32 24.00
C PRO A 409 7.00 13.58 25.14
N GLU A 410 7.16 14.72 25.85
CA GLU A 410 6.19 15.25 26.81
C GLU A 410 4.72 14.94 26.43
N PRO A 411 3.89 14.53 27.40
CA PRO A 411 2.49 14.25 27.15
C PRO A 411 1.77 15.50 26.60
N PRO A 412 0.75 15.35 25.75
CA PRO A 412 -0.07 16.48 25.35
C PRO A 412 -0.69 17.10 26.60
N ILE A 413 -0.57 18.43 26.73
CA ILE A 413 -1.24 19.18 27.78
C ILE A 413 -2.73 18.91 27.63
N SER A 414 -3.34 18.27 28.63
CA SER A 414 -4.78 18.12 28.72
C SER A 414 -5.37 19.50 28.99
N SER A 415 -5.86 20.16 27.94
CA SER A 415 -6.74 21.32 28.03
C SER A 415 -8.16 20.88 28.30
#